data_AF-A0A0D0KNX0-F1
#
_entry.id   AF-A0A0D0KNX0-F1
#
_cell.length_a   1.000
_cell.length_b   1.000
_cell.length_c   1.000
_cell.angle_alpha   90.00
_cell.angle_beta   90.00
_cell.angle_gamma   90.00
#
_symmetry.space_group_name_H-M   'P 1'
#
loop_
_entity.id
_entity.type
_entity.pdbx_description
1 polymer ?
#
loop_
_entity_poly.entity_id
_entity_poly.type
_entity_poly.pdbx_seq_one_letter_code
_entity_poly.pdbx_strand_id
1 'polypeptide(L)'
;MWYPVKRIVTSFTLCPALVGVFIFGYFCTLELMARTTSMSVVETVVGTFWFGILSAVTSLFFYGIPAFGLAMLYAYFQLHRCVLHMLIVCLAGGTGALVWGEVLPMETHHVGNFCLGAVTSFLMALYALPRQKPGT
;
A
#
# COMPACT_ATOMS: atom_id res chain seq x y z
N MET A 1 -8.11 -20.19 19.28
CA MET A 1 -7.12 -19.13 18.99
C MET A 1 -7.89 -18.05 18.26
N TRP A 2 -8.04 -16.86 18.84
CA TRP A 2 -8.92 -15.84 18.29
C TRP A 2 -8.25 -15.21 17.06
N TYR A 3 -8.97 -15.20 15.93
CA TYR A 3 -8.49 -14.56 14.70
C TYR A 3 -8.32 -13.06 14.96
N PRO A 4 -7.13 -12.46 14.70
CA PRO A 4 -6.83 -11.09 15.11
C PRO A 4 -7.46 -10.05 14.18
N VAL A 5 -8.79 -10.02 14.10
CA VAL A 5 -9.59 -9.14 13.21
C VAL A 5 -9.13 -7.68 13.34
N LYS A 6 -9.02 -7.17 14.57
CA LYS A 6 -8.64 -5.77 14.83
C LYS A 6 -7.29 -5.43 14.20
N ARG A 7 -6.29 -6.30 14.32
CA ARG A 7 -4.95 -6.10 13.74
C ARG A 7 -4.98 -6.11 12.22
N ILE A 8 -5.76 -7.01 11.63
CA ILE A 8 -5.86 -7.15 10.17
C ILE A 8 -6.55 -5.93 9.58
N VAL A 9 -7.70 -5.54 10.14
CA VAL A 9 -8.45 -4.36 9.69
C VAL A 9 -7.58 -3.11 9.78
N THR A 10 -6.95 -2.84 10.93
CA THR A 10 -6.11 -1.63 11.07
C THR A 10 -4.88 -1.64 10.17
N SER A 11 -4.25 -2.79 9.96
CA SER A 11 -3.05 -2.87 9.09
C SER A 11 -3.41 -2.67 7.63
N PHE A 12 -4.46 -3.33 7.13
CA PHE A 12 -4.87 -3.21 5.72
C PHE A 12 -5.49 -1.85 5.41
N THR A 13 -6.16 -1.20 6.36
CA THR A 13 -6.66 0.17 6.17
C THR A 13 -5.53 1.19 6.06
N LEU A 14 -4.39 0.94 6.70
CA LEU A 14 -3.19 1.78 6.61
C LEU A 14 -2.33 1.45 5.38
N CYS A 15 -2.70 0.43 4.60
CA CYS A 15 -1.98 0.02 3.39
C CYS A 15 -1.78 1.17 2.37
N PRO A 16 -2.76 2.06 2.11
CA PRO A 16 -2.54 3.20 1.22
C PRO A 16 -1.45 4.15 1.68
N ALA A 17 -1.21 4.27 3.00
CA ALA A 17 -0.16 5.16 3.52
C ALA A 17 1.25 4.69 3.16
N LEU A 18 1.46 3.38 2.95
CA LEU A 18 2.73 2.84 2.47
C LEU A 18 3.10 3.35 1.07
N VAL A 19 2.11 3.72 0.24
CA VAL A 19 2.36 4.29 -1.09
C VAL A 19 3.20 5.57 -0.99
N GLY A 20 2.95 6.41 0.03
CA GLY A 20 3.74 7.62 0.26
C GLY A 20 5.22 7.33 0.57
N VAL A 21 5.53 6.21 1.22
CA VAL A 21 6.90 5.76 1.48
C VAL A 21 7.60 5.36 0.18
N PHE A 22 6.89 4.66 -0.72
CA PHE A 22 7.42 4.30 -2.04
C PHE A 22 7.65 5.52 -2.91
N ILE A 23 6.73 6.48 -2.88
CA ILE A 23 6.83 7.75 -3.61
C ILE A 23 8.03 8.56 -3.11
N PHE A 24 8.21 8.67 -1.79
CA PHE A 24 9.40 9.29 -1.20
C PHE A 24 10.69 8.64 -1.73
N GLY A 25 10.81 7.31 -1.65
CA GLY A 25 11.99 6.59 -2.12
C GLY A 25 12.26 6.80 -3.60
N TYR A 26 11.22 6.78 -4.44
CA TYR A 26 11.33 6.98 -5.88
C TYR A 26 11.82 8.41 -6.23
N PHE A 27 11.18 9.44 -5.69
CA PHE A 27 11.59 10.82 -5.96
C PHE A 27 12.95 11.16 -5.36
N CYS A 28 13.25 10.67 -4.16
CA CYS A 28 14.55 10.89 -3.53
C CYS A 28 15.69 10.27 -4.36
N THR A 29 15.51 9.04 -4.85
CA THR A 29 16.52 8.38 -5.69
C THR A 29 16.68 9.04 -7.06
N LEU A 30 15.58 9.46 -7.70
CA LEU A 30 15.64 10.18 -8.97
C LEU A 30 16.38 11.52 -8.84
N GLU A 31 16.05 12.34 -7.86
CA GLU A 31 16.71 13.64 -7.67
C GLU A 31 18.20 13.47 -7.30
N LEU A 32 18.55 12.48 -6.46
CA LEU A 32 19.96 12.20 -6.12
C LEU A 32 20.78 11.75 -7.32
N MET A 33 20.20 10.90 -8.18
CA MET A 33 20.90 10.32 -9.34
C MET A 33 20.97 11.28 -10.51
N ALA A 34 19.89 12.03 -10.76
CA ALA A 34 19.81 12.93 -11.90
C ALA A 34 20.45 14.30 -11.61
N ARG A 35 20.70 14.66 -10.33
CA ARG A 35 21.17 16.00 -9.92
C ARG A 35 20.43 17.11 -10.65
N THR A 36 19.13 16.93 -10.83
CA THR A 36 18.26 17.78 -11.63
C THR A 36 18.09 19.17 -11.03
N THR A 37 18.25 19.28 -9.72
CA THR A 37 18.10 20.52 -8.97
C THR A 37 19.45 21.01 -8.42
N SER A 38 19.66 22.33 -8.41
CA SER A 38 20.81 22.99 -7.78
C SER A 38 20.73 23.04 -6.25
N MET A 39 19.81 22.26 -5.67
CA MET A 39 19.55 22.21 -4.22
C MET A 39 20.59 21.35 -3.52
N SER A 40 20.80 21.63 -2.23
CA SER A 40 21.63 20.77 -1.40
C SER A 40 20.95 19.42 -1.18
N VAL A 41 21.76 18.36 -0.99
CA VAL A 41 21.27 17.00 -0.72
C VAL A 41 20.26 16.97 0.44
N VAL A 42 20.48 17.81 1.45
CA VAL A 42 19.60 17.91 2.62
C VAL A 42 18.23 18.50 2.24
N GLU A 43 18.19 19.55 1.44
CA GLU A 43 16.94 20.16 0.96
C GLU A 43 16.13 19.19 0.09
N THR A 44 16.80 18.44 -0.78
CA THR A 44 16.15 17.40 -1.61
C THR A 44 15.52 16.31 -0.73
N VAL A 45 16.23 15.82 0.28
CA VAL A 45 15.70 14.79 1.20
C VAL A 45 14.52 15.32 2.01
N VAL A 46 14.62 16.54 2.54
CA VAL A 46 13.52 17.15 3.33
C VAL A 46 12.29 17.42 2.46
N GLY A 47 12.49 17.94 1.24
CA GLY A 47 11.40 18.23 0.31
C GLY A 47 10.67 16.96 -0.13
N THR A 48 11.42 15.93 -0.53
CA THR A 48 10.83 14.63 -0.92
C THR A 48 10.17 13.93 0.27
N PHE A 49 10.70 14.07 1.49
CA PHE A 49 10.09 13.53 2.70
C PHE A 49 8.72 14.16 2.98
N TRP A 50 8.61 15.49 2.91
CA TRP A 50 7.33 16.18 3.10
C TRP A 50 6.32 15.83 2.01
N PHE A 51 6.80 15.71 0.77
CA PHE A 51 5.98 15.23 -0.35
C PHE A 51 5.47 13.81 -0.13
N GLY A 52 6.33 12.92 0.40
CA GLY A 52 5.94 11.56 0.79
C GLY A 52 4.86 11.53 1.86
N ILE A 53 4.94 12.41 2.87
CA ILE A 53 3.90 12.54 3.92
C ILE A 53 2.58 13.02 3.31
N LEU A 54 2.61 14.10 2.52
CA LEU A 54 1.44 14.62 1.81
C LEU A 54 0.79 13.54 0.94
N SER A 55 1.61 12.77 0.23
CA SER A 55 1.15 11.64 -0.58
C SER A 55 0.52 10.52 0.27
N ALA A 56 1.10 10.19 1.43
CA ALA A 56 0.55 9.18 2.33
C ALA A 56 -0.80 9.61 2.94
N VAL A 57 -0.96 10.89 3.28
CA VAL A 57 -2.21 11.42 3.84
C VAL A 57 -3.30 11.46 2.77
N THR A 58 -2.96 11.94 1.57
CA THR A 58 -3.91 11.98 0.44
C THR A 58 -4.32 10.58 0.01
N SER A 59 -3.37 9.63 -0.09
CA SER A 59 -3.69 8.25 -0.42
C SER A 59 -4.60 7.60 0.63
N LEU A 60 -4.39 7.87 1.92
CA LEU A 60 -5.24 7.37 2.98
C LEU A 60 -6.66 7.95 2.91
N PHE A 61 -6.80 9.23 2.56
CA PHE A 61 -8.11 9.87 2.42
C PHE A 61 -8.89 9.33 1.22
N PHE A 62 -8.24 9.20 0.06
CA PHE A 62 -8.89 8.76 -1.18
C PHE A 62 -9.09 7.24 -1.27
N TYR A 63 -8.10 6.45 -0.82
CA TYR A 63 -8.12 4.98 -0.91
C TYR A 63 -8.42 4.29 0.43
N GLY A 64 -8.66 5.03 1.51
CA GLY A 64 -8.99 4.45 2.81
C GLY A 64 -10.30 3.67 2.81
N ILE A 65 -11.32 4.15 2.09
CA ILE A 65 -12.63 3.49 1.98
C ILE A 65 -12.52 2.12 1.28
N PRO A 66 -11.97 2.00 0.05
CA PRO A 66 -11.83 0.70 -0.60
C PRO A 66 -10.87 -0.22 0.17
N ALA A 67 -9.82 0.33 0.79
CA ALA A 67 -8.91 -0.46 1.63
C ALA A 67 -9.62 -1.03 2.87
N PHE A 68 -10.50 -0.26 3.52
CA PHE A 68 -11.34 -0.75 4.61
C PHE A 68 -12.31 -1.85 4.16
N GLY A 69 -12.96 -1.67 3.01
CA GLY A 69 -13.85 -2.68 2.44
C GLY A 69 -13.13 -4.01 2.18
N LEU A 70 -11.95 -3.96 1.54
CA LEU A 70 -11.12 -5.14 1.33
C LEU A 70 -10.65 -5.75 2.65
N ALA A 71 -10.25 -4.94 3.64
CA ALA A 71 -9.83 -5.43 4.94
C ALA A 71 -10.95 -6.18 5.69
N MET A 72 -12.19 -5.68 5.60
CA MET A 72 -13.37 -6.35 6.16
C MET A 72 -13.65 -7.67 5.44
N LEU A 73 -13.51 -7.70 4.11
CA LEU A 73 -13.65 -8.92 3.32
C LEU A 73 -12.58 -9.95 3.71
N TYR A 74 -11.34 -9.52 3.91
CA TYR A 74 -10.26 -10.40 4.38
C TYR A 74 -10.49 -10.93 5.80
N ALA A 75 -11.12 -10.12 6.67
CA ALA A 75 -11.49 -10.54 8.00
C ALA A 75 -12.64 -11.56 7.97
N TYR A 76 -13.63 -11.36 7.09
CA TYR A 76 -14.77 -12.26 6.92
C TYR A 76 -14.35 -13.65 6.45
N PHE A 77 -13.49 -13.73 5.44
CA PHE A 77 -12.97 -15.00 4.92
C PHE A 77 -11.87 -15.64 5.79
N GLN A 78 -11.47 -14.98 6.88
CA GLN A 78 -10.41 -15.45 7.77
C GLN A 78 -9.14 -15.86 7.03
N LEU A 79 -8.60 -15.00 6.15
CA LEU A 79 -7.39 -15.32 5.41
C LEU A 79 -6.20 -15.55 6.35
N HIS A 80 -5.44 -16.60 6.05
CA HIS A 80 -4.22 -16.96 6.76
C HIS A 80 -3.00 -16.74 5.88
N ARG A 81 -1.80 -16.77 6.47
CA ARG A 81 -0.53 -16.63 5.76
C ARG A 81 -0.17 -17.89 4.94
N CYS A 82 -1.00 -18.19 3.94
CA CYS A 82 -0.81 -19.21 2.91
C CYS A 82 -0.39 -18.53 1.61
N VAL A 83 0.40 -19.18 0.76
CA VAL A 83 0.80 -18.61 -0.54
C VAL A 83 -0.42 -18.20 -1.38
N LEU A 84 -1.46 -19.06 -1.40
CA LEU A 84 -2.70 -18.79 -2.12
C LEU A 84 -3.43 -17.57 -1.57
N HIS A 85 -3.57 -17.45 -0.24
CA HIS A 85 -4.20 -16.30 0.39
C HIS A 85 -3.40 -15.01 0.15
N MET A 86 -2.07 -15.07 0.20
CA MET A 86 -1.22 -13.92 -0.11
C MET A 86 -1.39 -13.48 -1.56
N LEU A 87 -1.46 -14.41 -2.51
CA LEU A 87 -1.74 -14.09 -3.91
C LEU A 87 -3.11 -13.44 -4.10
N ILE A 88 -4.16 -13.94 -3.43
CA ILE A 88 -5.49 -13.32 -3.47
C ILE A 88 -5.43 -11.89 -2.96
N VAL A 89 -4.77 -11.65 -1.83
CA VAL A 89 -4.63 -10.30 -1.25
C VAL A 89 -3.85 -9.36 -2.17
N CYS A 90 -2.79 -9.86 -2.83
CA CYS A 90 -2.03 -9.07 -3.80
C CYS A 90 -2.88 -8.68 -5.01
N LEU A 91 -3.58 -9.65 -5.59
CA LEU A 91 -4.43 -9.43 -6.76
C LEU A 91 -5.58 -8.50 -6.40
N ALA A 92 -6.28 -8.73 -5.30
CA ALA A 92 -7.38 -7.88 -4.83
C ALA A 92 -6.92 -6.47 -4.47
N GLY A 93 -5.72 -6.30 -3.90
CA GLY A 93 -5.12 -5.00 -3.65
C GLY A 93 -4.75 -4.25 -4.93
N GLY A 94 -4.13 -4.93 -5.90
CA GLY A 94 -3.76 -4.36 -7.19
C GLY A 94 -4.99 -4.00 -8.04
N THR A 95 -5.99 -4.89 -8.13
CA THR A 95 -7.24 -4.61 -8.85
C THR A 95 -8.09 -3.56 -8.15
N GLY A 96 -8.12 -3.57 -6.81
CA GLY A 96 -8.77 -2.53 -6.03
C GLY A 96 -8.17 -1.14 -6.31
N ALA A 97 -6.85 -1.05 -6.36
CA ALA A 97 -6.15 0.18 -6.72
C ALA A 97 -6.42 0.62 -8.16
N LEU A 98 -6.45 -0.32 -9.12
CA LEU A 98 -6.79 -0.05 -10.52
C LEU A 98 -8.22 0.51 -10.67
N VAL A 99 -9.21 -0.23 -10.18
CA VAL A 99 -10.63 0.13 -10.34
C VAL A 99 -10.94 1.44 -9.63
N TRP A 100 -10.38 1.64 -8.43
CA TRP A 100 -10.57 2.89 -7.70
C TRP A 100 -9.81 4.06 -8.35
N GLY A 101 -8.69 3.77 -9.01
CA GLY A 101 -7.95 4.74 -9.82
C GLY A 101 -8.77 5.31 -10.98
N GLU A 102 -9.62 4.50 -11.63
CA GLU A 102 -10.54 4.97 -12.69
C GLU A 102 -11.66 5.89 -12.15
N VAL A 103 -12.06 5.70 -10.90
CA VAL A 103 -13.08 6.54 -10.24
C VAL A 103 -12.52 7.89 -9.84
N LEU A 104 -11.21 7.97 -9.58
CA LEU A 104 -10.53 9.20 -9.23
C LEU A 104 -10.01 9.91 -10.50
N PRO A 105 -10.16 11.23 -10.64
CA PRO A 105 -9.67 11.98 -11.81
C PRO A 105 -8.14 12.23 -11.73
N MET A 106 -7.37 11.19 -11.41
CA MET A 106 -5.91 11.24 -11.31
C MET A 106 -5.32 10.48 -12.50
N GLU A 107 -4.74 11.20 -13.46
CA GLU A 107 -3.95 10.59 -14.55
C GLU A 107 -2.76 9.84 -13.95
N THR A 108 -2.93 8.54 -13.76
CA THR A 108 -1.93 7.65 -13.20
C THR A 108 -1.81 6.45 -14.12
N HIS A 109 -0.57 6.03 -14.42
CA HIS A 109 -0.35 4.85 -15.24
C HIS A 109 -1.01 3.62 -14.58
N HIS A 110 -1.94 2.98 -15.29
CA HIS A 110 -2.67 1.81 -14.78
C HIS A 110 -1.74 0.74 -14.20
N VAL A 111 -0.63 0.45 -14.89
CA VAL A 111 0.39 -0.51 -14.42
C VAL A 111 1.00 -0.09 -13.09
N GLY A 112 1.28 1.21 -12.92
CA GLY A 112 1.83 1.76 -11.67
C GLY A 112 0.87 1.56 -10.49
N ASN A 113 -0.41 1.86 -10.68
CA ASN A 113 -1.44 1.67 -9.64
C ASN A 113 -1.60 0.21 -9.25
N PHE A 114 -1.62 -0.71 -10.23
CA PHE A 114 -1.68 -2.13 -9.96
C PHE A 114 -0.46 -2.62 -9.17
N CYS A 115 0.74 -2.29 -9.63
CA CYS A 115 1.98 -2.72 -8.99
C CYS A 115 2.10 -2.16 -7.57
N LEU A 116 1.81 -0.88 -7.35
CA LEU A 116 1.81 -0.27 -6.02
C LEU A 116 0.76 -0.91 -5.11
N GLY A 117 -0.47 -1.13 -5.60
CA GLY A 117 -1.53 -1.79 -4.85
C GLY A 117 -1.19 -3.23 -4.47
N ALA A 118 -0.60 -3.99 -5.40
CA ALA A 118 -0.20 -5.37 -5.18
C ALA A 118 0.97 -5.48 -4.20
N VAL A 119 2.02 -4.67 -4.36
CA VAL A 119 3.22 -4.69 -3.50
C VAL A 119 2.88 -4.24 -2.07
N THR A 120 2.13 -3.15 -1.92
CA THR A 120 1.72 -2.67 -0.60
C THR A 120 0.86 -3.71 0.12
N SER A 121 -0.09 -4.33 -0.59
CA SER A 121 -0.95 -5.39 -0.03
C SER A 121 -0.18 -6.65 0.31
N PHE A 122 0.84 -7.01 -0.48
CA PHE A 122 1.75 -8.12 -0.17
C PHE A 122 2.53 -7.90 1.12
N LEU A 123 3.14 -6.73 1.27
CA LEU A 123 3.90 -6.37 2.48
C LEU A 123 2.99 -6.38 3.71
N MET A 124 1.77 -5.86 3.56
CA MET A 124 0.78 -5.87 4.65
C MET A 124 0.28 -7.28 4.95
N ALA A 125 0.13 -8.15 3.95
CA ALA A 125 -0.18 -9.56 4.16
C ALA A 125 0.91 -10.28 4.96
N LEU A 126 2.20 -10.01 4.66
CA LEU A 126 3.32 -10.56 5.41
C LEU A 126 3.37 -10.06 6.86
N TYR A 127 2.98 -8.82 7.12
CA TYR A 127 3.01 -8.23 8.46
C TYR A 127 1.77 -8.58 9.30
N ALA A 128 0.58 -8.57 8.70
CA ALA A 128 -0.70 -8.60 9.42
C ALA A 128 -1.33 -9.99 9.49
N LEU A 129 -1.14 -10.87 8.49
CA LEU A 129 -1.82 -12.17 8.47
C LEU A 129 -1.23 -13.15 9.47
N PRO A 130 -2.08 -13.88 10.22
CA PRO A 130 -1.63 -14.91 11.14
C PRO A 130 -1.05 -16.11 10.36
N ARG A 131 0.00 -16.72 10.91
CA ARG A 131 0.54 -17.97 10.36
C ARG A 131 -0.52 -19.08 10.45
N GLN A 132 -0.70 -19.80 9.36
CA GLN A 132 -1.48 -21.04 9.35
C GLN A 132 -0.79 -22.02 10.31
N LYS A 133 -1.53 -22.62 11.23
CA LYS A 133 -0.98 -23.70 12.06
C LYS A 133 -0.70 -24.89 11.12
N PRO A 134 0.49 -25.51 11.19
CA PRO A 134 0.69 -26.78 10.52
C PRO A 134 -0.23 -27.83 11.18
N GLY A 135 -1.15 -28.43 10.42
CA GLY A 135 -1.92 -29.61 10.86
C GLY A 135 -3.45 -29.48 10.95
N THR A 136 -4.11 -28.75 10.06
CA THR A 136 -5.54 -28.98 9.76
C THR A 136 -5.71 -29.20 8.27
#